data_AF-A0AA51D8B7-F1
#
_entry.id   AF-A0AA51D8B7-F1
#
_cell.length_a   1.000
_cell.length_b   1.000
_cell.length_c   1.000
_cell.angle_alpha   90.00
_cell.angle_beta   90.00
_cell.angle_gamma   90.00
#
_symmetry.space_group_name_H-M   'P 1'
#
loop_
_entity.id
_entity.type
_entity.pdbx_description
1 polymer ?
#
loop_
_entity_poly.entity_id
_entity_poly.type
_entity_poly.pdbx_seq_one_letter_code
_entity_poly.pdbx_strand_id
1 'polypeptide(L)'
;MKEQKNTKRPFIYYYGIVLIVMVMLNAFLVPYMNKLRSEVVEVDYGTFLSMVESGDVTEVEIDDRQIAFLSSSQKGTVYITGKMDDPNLVDRLRLYDKDIKFSKVIPKENSTFLNAVLSWVLPLLFFIAIGQILSRQLQKRMGPGAMQFGKSNAKIYVEAQTGKRFEDVAGQDEAKEALTELVDFLHNPGKYEEIGASMPKGALLVGPPGTGKTLLAKAVAGEAKVPFFSISGSEFVEMFVGMGAAKVRDLFKQAQEKAPCIVFIDEIDTIGKKRDSAGGIGGNDEREQTLNQLLTEMDGFDGTKGVVILAATNRPESLDRALLRPGRFDRRIPVELPDLAGREAILKVHAKKVQLDENVDFNAVARATAGASGAELANIINEGALRAVKNGRSKTSQDDLEEAVEVVIAGYQRKNAVISPKEKKIVAYHEIGHALVAAKQTESAPVHKITIIPRTSGALGYTMQVAEEEQFLLSREEAFNKIVTLTGGRAAEEVIFNTFTTGASNDIEQATKLARSMVTRYGMSEEFDMMALESVSNPYLGGESSIACSSVTSSKIDDEVLKLIKNAHEKAINILKENEDKLHELASYLLEKETITGEEFMEILNRKNNPNSPE
;
A
#
# COMPACT_ATOMS: atom_id res chain seq x y z
N MET A 1 0.41 21.58 27.31
CA MET A 1 -0.64 22.62 27.38
C MET A 1 -1.24 22.80 26.00
N LYS A 2 -2.58 22.95 25.92
CA LYS A 2 -3.36 22.96 24.67
C LYS A 2 -3.01 24.15 23.79
N GLU A 3 -2.58 23.92 22.55
CA GLU A 3 -2.44 24.98 21.54
C GLU A 3 -3.60 24.94 20.55
N GLN A 4 -4.32 26.07 20.49
CA GLN A 4 -5.44 26.36 19.63
C GLN A 4 -4.99 26.44 18.16
N LYS A 5 -5.58 25.59 17.29
CA LYS A 5 -5.50 25.74 15.84
C LYS A 5 -6.23 27.02 15.41
N ASN A 6 -5.46 28.06 15.06
CA ASN A 6 -5.98 29.22 14.33
C ASN A 6 -5.76 29.00 12.82
N THR A 7 -6.72 28.33 12.17
CA THR A 7 -6.80 28.23 10.72
C THR A 7 -7.31 29.55 10.15
N LYS A 8 -6.41 30.38 9.62
CA LYS A 8 -6.80 31.59 8.86
C LYS A 8 -7.41 31.15 7.53
N ARG A 9 -8.73 31.22 7.42
CA ARG A 9 -9.48 30.93 6.18
C ARG A 9 -9.16 32.02 5.13
N PRO A 10 -8.95 31.65 3.85
CA PRO A 10 -8.67 32.62 2.79
C PRO A 10 -9.82 33.62 2.65
N PHE A 11 -9.53 34.86 2.26
CA PHE A 11 -10.53 35.93 2.07
C PHE A 11 -11.73 35.51 1.20
N ILE A 12 -11.53 34.54 0.28
CA ILE A 12 -12.57 33.91 -0.54
C ILE A 12 -13.68 33.29 0.32
N TYR A 13 -13.35 32.73 1.49
CA TYR A 13 -14.35 32.17 2.40
C TYR A 13 -15.24 33.25 3.02
N TYR A 14 -14.68 34.43 3.30
CA TYR A 14 -15.46 35.58 3.78
C TYR A 14 -16.37 36.12 2.69
N TYR A 15 -15.89 36.25 1.45
CA TYR A 15 -16.72 36.64 0.31
C TYR A 15 -17.82 35.59 0.00
N GLY A 16 -17.51 34.30 0.14
CA GLY A 16 -18.48 33.21 0.01
C GLY A 16 -19.56 33.26 1.09
N ILE A 17 -19.19 33.51 2.36
CA ILE A 17 -20.17 33.70 3.45
C ILE A 17 -21.06 34.92 3.16
N VAL A 18 -20.49 36.05 2.75
CA VAL A 18 -21.26 37.26 2.42
C VAL A 18 -22.24 37.00 1.28
N LEU A 19 -21.81 36.27 0.24
CA LEU A 19 -22.68 35.87 -0.87
C LEU A 19 -23.83 34.96 -0.40
N ILE A 20 -23.53 33.95 0.43
CA ILE A 20 -24.54 33.04 0.98
C ILE A 20 -25.55 33.81 1.86
N VAL A 21 -25.06 34.69 2.72
CA VAL A 21 -25.92 35.53 3.57
C VAL A 21 -26.79 36.45 2.71
N MET A 22 -26.25 37.04 1.64
CA MET A 22 -27.00 37.88 0.71
C MET A 22 -28.09 37.09 -0.03
N VAL A 23 -27.76 35.88 -0.51
CA VAL A 23 -28.73 34.98 -1.16
C VAL A 23 -29.82 34.56 -0.17
N MET A 24 -29.47 34.20 1.06
CA MET A 24 -30.46 33.90 2.10
C MET A 24 -31.35 35.10 2.42
N LEU A 25 -30.77 36.30 2.62
CA LEU A 25 -31.54 37.49 2.90
C LEU A 25 -32.54 37.80 1.79
N ASN A 26 -32.14 37.68 0.53
CA ASN A 26 -33.04 37.90 -0.61
C ASN A 26 -34.11 36.79 -0.70
N ALA A 27 -33.70 35.53 -0.50
CA ALA A 27 -34.59 34.37 -0.57
C ALA A 27 -35.62 34.28 0.56
N PHE A 28 -35.36 34.88 1.73
CA PHE A 28 -36.29 34.83 2.87
C PHE A 28 -37.01 36.15 3.12
N LEU A 29 -36.33 37.29 3.02
CA LEU A 29 -36.88 38.58 3.44
C LEU A 29 -37.81 39.18 2.36
N VAL A 30 -37.51 38.98 1.08
CA VAL A 30 -38.39 39.41 -0.03
C VAL A 30 -39.71 38.64 -0.07
N PRO A 31 -39.74 37.29 -0.04
CA PRO A 31 -41.02 36.58 0.02
C PRO A 31 -41.78 36.82 1.32
N TYR A 32 -41.11 37.07 2.45
CA TYR A 32 -41.81 37.45 3.69
C TYR A 32 -42.52 38.79 3.57
N MET A 33 -41.89 39.81 2.96
CA MET A 33 -42.54 41.09 2.70
C MET A 33 -43.66 41.01 1.66
N ASN A 34 -43.56 40.10 0.68
CA ASN A 34 -44.62 39.88 -0.31
C ASN A 34 -45.82 39.09 0.27
N LYS A 35 -45.59 38.19 1.25
CA LYS A 35 -46.66 37.42 1.93
C LYS A 35 -47.58 38.28 2.82
N LEU A 36 -47.15 39.47 3.21
CA LEU A 36 -47.93 40.41 4.02
C LEU A 36 -49.04 41.14 3.23
N ARG A 37 -49.20 40.90 1.92
CA ARG A 37 -50.08 41.72 1.07
C ARG A 37 -51.46 41.15 0.68
N SER A 38 -51.77 39.85 0.76
CA SER A 38 -53.16 39.32 0.72
C SER A 38 -53.16 37.79 0.97
N GLU A 39 -54.08 37.25 1.79
CA GLU A 39 -54.35 35.80 1.83
C GLU A 39 -55.21 35.42 0.62
N VAL A 40 -54.63 34.63 -0.29
CA VAL A 40 -55.29 34.11 -1.48
C VAL A 40 -55.60 32.63 -1.25
N VAL A 41 -56.85 32.22 -1.41
CA VAL A 41 -57.31 30.84 -1.22
C VAL A 41 -57.60 30.20 -2.57
N GLU A 42 -56.92 29.10 -2.89
CA GLU A 42 -57.14 28.35 -4.12
C GLU A 42 -58.29 27.34 -3.93
N VAL A 43 -59.26 27.35 -4.83
CA VAL A 43 -60.42 26.45 -4.84
C VAL A 43 -60.56 25.79 -6.21
N ASP A 44 -61.17 24.60 -6.26
CA ASP A 44 -61.48 23.96 -7.54
C ASP A 44 -62.67 24.63 -8.25
N TYR A 45 -62.78 24.38 -9.56
CA TYR A 45 -63.82 24.98 -10.39
C TYR A 45 -65.24 24.56 -10.00
N GLY A 46 -65.42 23.35 -9.47
CA GLY A 46 -66.71 22.87 -8.96
C GLY A 46 -67.15 23.61 -7.71
N THR A 47 -66.21 23.93 -6.82
CA THR A 47 -66.42 24.71 -5.61
C THR A 47 -66.79 26.14 -5.98
N PHE A 48 -66.08 26.73 -6.96
CA PHE A 48 -66.46 28.03 -7.52
C PHE A 48 -67.91 28.02 -8.05
N LEU A 49 -68.30 27.03 -8.86
CA LEU A 49 -69.67 26.91 -9.35
C LEU A 49 -70.69 26.76 -8.20
N SER A 50 -70.36 25.99 -7.16
CA SER A 50 -71.24 25.85 -5.99
C SER A 50 -71.41 27.17 -5.24
N MET A 51 -70.36 27.98 -5.13
CA MET A 51 -70.42 29.29 -4.49
C MET A 51 -71.25 30.28 -5.32
N VAL A 52 -71.15 30.21 -6.65
CA VAL A 52 -72.00 30.96 -7.58
C VAL A 52 -73.47 30.57 -7.45
N GLU A 53 -73.78 29.26 -7.45
CA GLU A 53 -75.16 28.76 -7.32
C GLU A 53 -75.78 29.07 -5.95
N SER A 54 -74.95 29.19 -4.91
CA SER A 54 -75.39 29.59 -3.56
C SER A 54 -75.57 31.10 -3.36
N GLY A 55 -75.19 31.94 -4.35
CA GLY A 55 -75.23 33.40 -4.25
C GLY A 55 -74.13 34.02 -3.39
N ASP A 56 -73.05 33.28 -3.09
CA ASP A 56 -71.97 33.72 -2.21
C ASP A 56 -70.82 34.42 -2.96
N VAL A 57 -71.09 35.02 -4.13
CA VAL A 57 -70.07 35.65 -4.99
C VAL A 57 -70.47 37.08 -5.34
N THR A 58 -69.66 38.07 -4.95
CA THR A 58 -69.96 39.50 -5.20
C THR A 58 -69.27 40.08 -6.44
N GLU A 59 -68.04 39.66 -6.71
CA GLU A 59 -67.21 40.19 -7.81
C GLU A 59 -66.41 39.04 -8.40
N VAL A 60 -66.38 38.96 -9.73
CA VAL A 60 -65.66 37.94 -10.48
C VAL A 60 -64.76 38.62 -11.50
N GLU A 61 -63.47 38.32 -11.41
CA GLU A 61 -62.44 38.73 -12.34
C GLU A 61 -61.96 37.52 -13.14
N ILE A 62 -62.05 37.61 -14.46
CA ILE A 62 -61.68 36.52 -15.37
C ILE A 62 -60.40 36.93 -16.11
N ASP A 63 -59.32 36.21 -15.82
CA ASP A 63 -58.04 36.30 -16.52
C ASP A 63 -57.91 35.17 -17.56
N ASP A 64 -56.85 35.19 -18.37
CA ASP A 64 -56.63 34.20 -19.45
C ASP A 64 -56.34 32.79 -18.89
N ARG A 65 -55.86 32.67 -17.64
CA ARG A 65 -55.51 31.38 -17.01
C ARG A 65 -56.34 31.03 -15.77
N GLN A 66 -56.94 32.01 -15.11
CA GLN A 66 -57.60 31.81 -13.82
C GLN A 66 -58.78 32.75 -13.64
N ILE A 67 -59.68 32.39 -12.74
CA ILE A 67 -60.82 33.19 -12.31
C ILE A 67 -60.60 33.52 -10.84
N ALA A 68 -60.54 34.81 -10.51
CA ALA A 68 -60.49 35.29 -9.15
C ALA A 68 -61.86 35.83 -8.74
N PHE A 69 -62.32 35.54 -7.52
CA PHE A 69 -63.61 36.04 -7.04
C PHE A 69 -63.60 36.36 -5.54
N LEU A 70 -64.50 37.25 -5.15
CA LEU A 70 -64.73 37.63 -3.76
C LEU A 70 -66.00 36.98 -3.23
N SER A 71 -65.93 36.41 -2.02
CA SER A 71 -67.09 35.82 -1.34
C SER A 71 -67.90 36.89 -0.60
N SER A 72 -69.23 36.76 -0.64
CA SER A 72 -70.17 37.60 0.11
C SER A 72 -70.07 37.36 1.62
N SER A 73 -69.83 36.11 2.03
CA SER A 73 -69.77 35.66 3.43
C SER A 73 -68.46 35.99 4.14
N GLN A 74 -67.35 36.11 3.41
CA GLN A 74 -66.03 36.44 3.98
C GLN A 74 -65.42 37.68 3.31
N LYS A 75 -65.71 38.86 3.88
CA LYS A 75 -65.13 40.13 3.43
C LYS A 75 -63.60 40.13 3.56
N GLY A 76 -62.90 40.20 2.43
CA GLY A 76 -61.45 40.40 2.36
C GLY A 76 -60.64 39.19 1.88
N THR A 77 -61.27 38.03 1.66
CA THR A 77 -60.61 36.83 1.13
C THR A 77 -60.77 36.76 -0.39
N VAL A 78 -59.66 36.64 -1.12
CA VAL A 78 -59.66 36.45 -2.57
C VAL A 78 -59.55 34.96 -2.88
N TYR A 79 -60.56 34.42 -3.57
CA TYR A 79 -60.58 33.04 -4.04
C TYR A 79 -60.09 32.96 -5.48
N ILE A 80 -59.29 31.96 -5.83
CA ILE A 80 -58.81 31.73 -7.19
C ILE A 80 -59.08 30.29 -7.62
N THR A 81 -59.61 30.12 -8.83
CA THR A 81 -59.75 28.83 -9.51
C THR A 81 -59.11 28.88 -10.90
N GLY A 82 -58.63 27.75 -11.41
CA GLY A 82 -58.22 27.63 -12.81
C GLY A 82 -59.38 27.88 -13.77
N LYS A 83 -59.11 28.52 -14.91
CA LYS A 83 -60.12 28.73 -15.96
C LYS A 83 -60.37 27.42 -16.71
N MET A 84 -61.62 26.96 -16.71
CA MET A 84 -62.09 25.85 -17.55
C MET A 84 -62.83 26.45 -18.76
N ASP A 85 -62.77 25.78 -19.92
CA ASP A 85 -63.53 26.20 -21.11
C ASP A 85 -65.03 25.90 -20.89
N ASP A 86 -65.73 26.80 -20.18
CA ASP A 86 -67.19 26.82 -20.04
C ASP A 86 -67.77 27.99 -20.86
N PRO A 87 -68.32 27.72 -22.07
CA PRO A 87 -68.90 28.75 -22.93
C PRO A 87 -70.11 29.47 -22.32
N ASN A 88 -70.80 28.87 -21.34
CA ASN A 88 -72.02 29.41 -20.74
C ASN A 88 -71.77 30.04 -19.36
N LEU A 89 -70.51 30.23 -18.95
CA LEU A 89 -70.15 30.71 -17.63
C LEU A 89 -70.74 32.09 -17.30
N VAL A 90 -70.68 33.02 -18.25
CA VAL A 90 -71.20 34.38 -18.09
C VAL A 90 -72.73 34.37 -17.95
N ASP A 91 -73.40 33.50 -18.68
CA ASP A 91 -74.86 33.35 -18.62
C ASP A 91 -75.31 32.71 -17.29
N ARG A 92 -74.54 31.75 -16.77
CA ARG A 92 -74.80 31.13 -15.46
C ARG A 92 -74.58 32.12 -14.31
N LEU A 93 -73.51 32.90 -14.36
CA LEU A 93 -73.24 33.96 -13.37
C LEU A 93 -74.39 34.98 -13.31
N ARG A 94 -74.96 35.36 -14.46
CA ARG A 94 -76.10 36.28 -14.55
C ARG A 94 -77.45 35.68 -14.15
N LEU A 95 -77.57 34.35 -14.11
CA LEU A 95 -78.83 33.66 -13.77
C LEU A 95 -79.11 33.70 -12.27
N TYR A 96 -78.06 33.59 -11.44
CA TYR A 96 -78.17 33.44 -9.98
C TYR A 96 -78.01 34.75 -9.21
N ASP A 97 -77.28 35.73 -9.74
CA ASP A 97 -77.22 37.07 -9.16
C ASP A 97 -77.08 38.15 -10.26
N LYS A 98 -77.97 39.15 -10.25
CA LYS A 98 -78.06 40.18 -11.29
C LYS A 98 -77.08 41.34 -11.09
N ASP A 99 -76.42 41.42 -9.92
CA ASP A 99 -75.54 42.54 -9.55
C ASP A 99 -74.03 42.19 -9.51
N ILE A 100 -73.62 41.04 -10.04
CA ILE A 100 -72.19 40.67 -10.13
C ILE A 100 -71.44 41.65 -11.04
N LYS A 101 -70.39 42.28 -10.51
CA LYS A 101 -69.48 43.15 -11.27
C LYS A 101 -68.41 42.32 -11.97
N PHE A 102 -68.25 42.57 -13.27
CA PHE A 102 -67.17 42.01 -14.09
C PHE A 102 -66.09 43.08 -14.27
N SER A 103 -64.88 42.81 -13.79
CA SER A 103 -63.72 43.66 -14.01
C SER A 103 -62.58 42.83 -14.62
N LYS A 104 -61.77 43.46 -15.49
CA LYS A 104 -60.52 42.90 -16.02
C LYS A 104 -59.43 43.92 -15.70
N VAL A 105 -58.60 43.65 -14.70
CA VAL A 105 -57.51 44.54 -14.34
C VAL A 105 -56.33 44.26 -15.27
N ILE A 106 -55.83 45.29 -15.96
CA ILE A 106 -54.48 45.27 -16.52
C ILE A 106 -53.57 45.62 -15.35
N PRO A 107 -52.84 44.68 -14.71
CA PRO A 107 -51.95 45.06 -13.63
C PRO A 107 -50.87 46.00 -14.18
N LYS A 108 -50.81 47.23 -13.62
CA LYS A 108 -49.68 48.13 -13.83
C LYS A 108 -48.45 47.48 -13.20
N GLU A 109 -47.61 46.86 -14.02
CA GLU A 109 -46.30 46.39 -13.58
C GLU A 109 -45.50 47.59 -13.05
N ASN A 110 -45.17 47.59 -11.76
CA ASN A 110 -44.08 48.44 -11.28
C ASN A 110 -42.83 48.05 -12.06
N SER A 111 -42.18 49.01 -12.73
CA SER A 111 -41.07 48.74 -13.65
C SER A 111 -40.07 47.76 -13.04
N THR A 112 -39.94 46.58 -13.64
CA THR A 112 -39.04 45.48 -13.24
C THR A 112 -37.61 45.96 -12.94
N PHE A 113 -37.19 47.03 -13.64
CA PHE A 113 -35.91 47.69 -13.44
C PHE A 113 -35.74 48.35 -12.06
N LEU A 114 -36.72 49.12 -11.58
CA LEU A 114 -36.62 49.83 -10.29
C LEU A 114 -36.55 48.84 -9.12
N ASN A 115 -37.33 47.75 -9.20
CA ASN A 115 -37.31 46.67 -8.22
C ASN A 115 -35.98 45.91 -8.25
N ALA A 116 -35.43 45.64 -9.44
CA ALA A 116 -34.12 44.99 -9.57
C ALA A 116 -32.98 45.86 -8.99
N VAL A 117 -33.00 47.17 -9.25
CA VAL A 117 -31.99 48.10 -8.72
C VAL A 117 -32.05 48.18 -7.19
N LEU A 118 -33.25 48.36 -6.61
CA LEU A 118 -33.40 48.47 -5.16
C LEU A 118 -33.05 47.17 -4.43
N SER A 119 -33.40 46.01 -5.00
CA SER A 119 -33.15 44.71 -4.34
C SER A 119 -31.74 44.16 -4.54
N TRP A 120 -31.00 44.56 -5.58
CA TRP A 120 -29.64 44.03 -5.84
C TRP A 120 -28.53 45.05 -5.58
N VAL A 121 -28.72 46.32 -5.96
CA VAL A 121 -27.65 47.33 -5.92
C VAL A 121 -27.45 47.88 -4.51
N LEU A 122 -28.54 48.12 -3.79
CA LEU A 122 -28.50 48.73 -2.45
C LEU A 122 -27.84 47.80 -1.40
N PRO A 123 -28.11 46.49 -1.36
CA PRO A 123 -27.39 45.57 -0.48
C PRO A 123 -25.90 45.42 -0.86
N LEU A 124 -25.57 45.42 -2.14
CA LEU A 124 -24.18 45.33 -2.61
C LEU A 124 -23.35 46.52 -2.12
N LEU A 125 -23.89 47.74 -2.24
CA LEU A 125 -23.23 48.95 -1.73
C LEU A 125 -23.06 48.92 -0.20
N PHE A 126 -24.04 48.41 0.53
CA PHE A 126 -23.95 48.26 1.98
C PHE A 126 -22.82 47.31 2.41
N PHE A 127 -22.67 46.17 1.75
CA PHE A 127 -21.58 45.22 2.03
C PHE A 127 -20.20 45.75 1.62
N ILE A 128 -20.10 46.51 0.52
CA ILE A 128 -18.84 47.17 0.12
C ILE A 128 -18.39 48.18 1.19
N ALA A 129 -19.31 48.99 1.72
CA ALA A 129 -19.02 49.96 2.76
C ALA A 129 -18.53 49.30 4.06
N ILE A 130 -19.19 48.22 4.50
CA ILE A 130 -18.77 47.45 5.69
C ILE A 130 -17.43 46.75 5.46
N GLY A 131 -17.22 46.17 4.27
CA GLY A 131 -15.98 45.50 3.90
C GLY A 131 -14.77 46.45 3.90
N GLN A 132 -14.95 47.69 3.46
CA GLN A 132 -13.89 48.72 3.52
C GLN A 132 -13.53 49.14 4.94
N ILE A 133 -14.51 49.18 5.86
CA ILE A 133 -14.25 49.51 7.27
C ILE A 133 -13.54 48.37 8.00
N LEU A 134 -13.97 47.12 7.79
CA LEU A 134 -13.37 45.91 8.38
C LEU A 134 -11.96 45.63 7.85
N SER A 135 -11.73 45.78 6.54
CA SER A 135 -10.40 45.59 5.94
C SER A 135 -9.38 46.61 6.48
N ARG A 136 -9.79 47.88 6.66
CA ARG A 136 -8.94 48.92 7.27
C ARG A 136 -8.60 48.64 8.73
N GLN A 137 -9.47 47.96 9.49
CA GLN A 137 -9.18 47.53 10.87
C GLN A 137 -8.28 46.28 10.93
N LEU A 138 -8.47 45.33 10.01
CA LEU A 138 -7.63 44.12 9.90
C LEU A 138 -6.20 44.46 9.44
N GLN A 139 -6.04 45.39 8.51
CA GLN A 139 -4.73 45.82 7.99
C GLN A 139 -3.94 46.65 9.02
N LYS A 140 -4.61 47.31 9.96
CA LYS A 140 -3.96 47.96 11.13
C LYS A 140 -3.54 46.97 12.22
N ARG A 141 -4.13 45.77 12.29
CA ARG A 141 -3.79 44.70 13.25
C ARG A 141 -2.82 43.65 12.71
N MET A 142 -2.68 43.53 11.39
CA MET A 142 -1.69 42.66 10.75
C MET A 142 -0.65 43.53 10.04
N GLY A 143 0.51 43.70 10.68
CA GLY A 143 1.66 44.42 10.13
C GLY A 143 2.20 43.81 8.81
N PRO A 144 3.22 44.43 8.19
CA PRO A 144 3.64 44.22 6.79
C PRO A 144 4.31 42.87 6.46
N GLY A 145 4.02 41.80 7.20
CA GLY A 145 4.60 40.46 7.03
C GLY A 145 3.74 39.44 6.25
N ALA A 146 2.61 39.85 5.65
CA ALA A 146 1.67 38.92 5.00
C ALA A 146 2.09 38.44 3.59
N MET A 147 3.22 38.92 3.04
CA MET A 147 3.71 38.58 1.71
C MET A 147 4.64 37.34 1.67
N GLN A 148 4.55 36.44 2.65
CA GLN A 148 5.47 35.30 2.82
C GLN A 148 4.81 33.94 2.47
N PHE A 149 3.94 33.92 1.46
CA PHE A 149 3.13 32.75 1.07
C PHE A 149 3.87 31.70 0.21
N GLY A 150 5.21 31.70 0.22
CA GLY A 150 6.06 30.85 -0.64
C GLY A 150 7.19 30.10 0.06
N LYS A 151 7.25 30.10 1.40
CA LYS A 151 8.19 29.24 2.16
C LYS A 151 7.44 28.02 2.67
N SER A 152 7.93 26.81 2.39
CA SER A 152 7.31 25.59 2.88
C SER A 152 7.30 25.56 4.42
N ASN A 153 6.17 25.14 4.99
CA ASN A 153 6.05 24.79 6.42
C ASN A 153 6.47 23.34 6.68
N ALA A 154 7.37 22.78 5.87
CA ALA A 154 7.90 21.45 6.12
C ALA A 154 8.92 21.56 7.26
N LYS A 155 8.56 21.04 8.44
CA LYS A 155 9.55 20.76 9.49
C LYS A 155 10.48 19.67 8.97
N ILE A 156 11.54 20.07 8.28
CA ILE A 156 12.60 19.14 7.89
C ILE A 156 13.25 18.68 9.20
N TYR A 157 13.06 17.40 9.53
CA TYR A 157 13.67 16.79 10.70
C TYR A 157 15.18 16.77 10.49
N VAL A 158 15.89 17.61 11.24
CA VAL A 158 17.35 17.57 11.33
C VAL A 158 17.67 16.82 12.60
N GLU A 159 17.97 15.52 12.46
CA GLU A 159 18.63 14.80 13.54
C GLU A 159 20.08 15.29 13.58
N ALA A 160 20.44 16.00 14.65
CA ALA A 160 21.81 16.48 14.83
C ALA A 160 22.82 15.32 14.92
N GLN A 161 22.36 14.15 15.39
CA GLN A 161 23.10 12.88 15.42
C GLN A 161 22.11 11.71 15.38
N THR A 162 22.30 10.76 14.47
CA THR A 162 21.44 9.58 14.30
C THR A 162 21.59 8.56 15.44
N GLY A 163 22.68 8.64 16.21
CA GLY A 163 23.01 7.69 17.28
C GLY A 163 23.30 6.26 16.79
N LYS A 164 23.45 6.07 15.47
CA LYS A 164 23.72 4.79 14.82
C LYS A 164 25.05 4.81 14.11
N ARG A 165 25.82 3.73 14.25
CA ARG A 165 27.15 3.56 13.63
C ARG A 165 27.18 2.31 12.76
N PHE A 166 28.27 2.11 12.02
CA PHE A 166 28.45 0.87 11.25
C PHE A 166 28.49 -0.39 12.13
N GLU A 167 28.78 -0.27 13.42
CA GLU A 167 28.69 -1.35 14.41
C GLU A 167 27.25 -1.84 14.67
N ASP A 168 26.24 -0.98 14.45
CA ASP A 168 24.82 -1.34 14.58
C ASP A 168 24.27 -2.05 13.33
N VAL A 169 25.04 -2.08 12.23
CA VAL A 169 24.67 -2.74 10.98
C VAL A 169 25.49 -4.01 10.86
N ALA A 170 24.89 -5.13 10.47
CA ALA A 170 25.60 -6.40 10.28
C ALA A 170 25.16 -7.06 8.97
N GLY A 171 26.00 -7.94 8.42
CA GLY A 171 25.70 -8.72 7.21
C GLY A 171 25.58 -7.89 5.93
N GLN A 172 26.31 -6.78 5.83
CA GLN A 172 26.30 -5.85 4.68
C GLN A 172 27.71 -5.27 4.47
N ASP A 173 28.72 -6.13 4.40
CA ASP A 173 30.12 -5.70 4.48
C ASP A 173 30.57 -5.01 3.19
N GLU A 174 30.12 -5.48 2.03
CA GLU A 174 30.39 -4.85 0.73
C GLU A 174 29.75 -3.46 0.64
N ALA A 175 28.50 -3.34 1.10
CA ALA A 175 27.80 -2.06 1.12
C ALA A 175 28.45 -1.08 2.12
N LYS A 176 28.95 -1.57 3.26
CA LYS A 176 29.70 -0.75 4.22
C LYS A 176 31.02 -0.27 3.65
N GLU A 177 31.77 -1.12 2.95
CA GLU A 177 33.05 -0.73 2.32
C GLU A 177 32.82 0.41 1.32
N ALA A 178 31.85 0.24 0.40
CA ALA A 178 31.50 1.27 -0.59
C ALA A 178 31.06 2.60 0.04
N LEU A 179 30.38 2.55 1.19
CA LEU A 179 29.93 3.73 1.92
C LEU A 179 31.03 4.33 2.81
N THR A 180 32.02 3.55 3.24
CA THR A 180 33.16 4.03 4.02
C THR A 180 33.98 5.02 3.21
N GLU A 181 34.07 4.85 1.88
CA GLU A 181 34.66 5.83 0.98
C GLU A 181 33.93 7.19 1.02
N LEU A 182 32.59 7.18 1.08
CA LEU A 182 31.81 8.42 1.22
C LEU A 182 32.03 9.07 2.59
N VAL A 183 32.24 8.27 3.63
CA VAL A 183 32.57 8.76 4.97
C VAL A 183 33.97 9.38 5.02
N ASP A 184 35.00 8.75 4.43
CA ASP A 184 36.36 9.32 4.37
C ASP A 184 36.35 10.64 3.61
N PHE A 185 35.58 10.71 2.51
CA PHE A 185 35.40 11.95 1.78
C PHE A 185 34.82 13.07 2.66
N LEU A 186 33.71 12.81 3.38
CA LEU A 186 33.05 13.83 4.20
C LEU A 186 33.96 14.36 5.32
N HIS A 187 34.92 13.54 5.79
CA HIS A 187 35.93 13.97 6.75
C HIS A 187 37.09 14.75 6.10
N ASN A 188 37.56 14.31 4.93
CA ASN A 188 38.79 14.81 4.30
C ASN A 188 38.57 15.18 2.81
N PRO A 189 37.72 16.16 2.48
CA PRO A 189 37.41 16.49 1.09
C PRO A 189 38.64 16.95 0.28
N GLY A 190 39.55 17.69 0.91
CA GLY A 190 40.76 18.22 0.25
C GLY A 190 41.69 17.15 -0.33
N LYS A 191 41.78 15.96 0.31
CA LYS A 191 42.58 14.83 -0.18
C LYS A 191 42.15 14.36 -1.57
N TYR A 192 40.84 14.43 -1.86
CA TYR A 192 40.27 14.04 -3.15
C TYR A 192 40.36 15.18 -4.17
N GLU A 193 40.20 16.43 -3.74
CA GLU A 193 40.36 17.61 -4.61
C GLU A 193 41.80 17.76 -5.13
N GLU A 194 42.82 17.47 -4.31
CA GLU A 194 44.24 17.57 -4.68
C GLU A 194 44.62 16.67 -5.87
N ILE A 195 44.00 15.50 -5.98
CA ILE A 195 44.21 14.56 -7.09
C ILE A 195 43.21 14.76 -8.24
N GLY A 196 42.32 15.75 -8.14
CA GLY A 196 41.30 16.05 -9.14
C GLY A 196 40.14 15.05 -9.18
N ALA A 197 39.93 14.26 -8.12
CA ALA A 197 38.82 13.32 -8.05
C ALA A 197 37.50 14.05 -7.82
N SER A 198 36.54 13.88 -8.72
CA SER A 198 35.21 14.46 -8.58
C SER A 198 34.34 13.61 -7.66
N MET A 199 33.72 14.29 -6.71
CA MET A 199 32.73 13.73 -5.80
C MET A 199 31.54 13.06 -6.49
N PRO A 200 31.14 11.85 -6.06
CA PRO A 200 29.84 11.32 -6.42
C PRO A 200 28.76 12.16 -5.75
N LYS A 201 27.91 12.80 -6.55
CA LYS A 201 26.86 13.71 -6.05
C LYS A 201 25.76 12.94 -5.31
N GLY A 202 25.58 11.67 -5.62
CA GLY A 202 24.66 10.82 -4.88
C GLY A 202 24.84 9.33 -5.12
N ALA A 203 24.44 8.54 -4.14
CA ALA A 203 24.45 7.08 -4.21
C ALA A 203 23.04 6.52 -4.03
N LEU A 204 22.70 5.52 -4.83
CA LEU A 204 21.45 4.79 -4.76
C LEU A 204 21.67 3.43 -4.07
N LEU A 205 21.06 3.25 -2.90
CA LEU A 205 20.95 1.99 -2.18
C LEU A 205 19.82 1.15 -2.80
N VAL A 206 20.18 -0.01 -3.33
CA VAL A 206 19.25 -0.86 -4.08
C VAL A 206 19.15 -2.24 -3.44
N GLY A 207 17.95 -2.72 -3.18
CA GLY A 207 17.76 -4.10 -2.78
C GLY A 207 16.38 -4.39 -2.19
N PRO A 208 16.11 -5.64 -1.78
CA PRO A 208 14.82 -6.05 -1.21
C PRO A 208 14.39 -5.21 0.00
N PRO A 209 13.08 -5.14 0.31
CA PRO A 209 12.62 -4.52 1.55
C PRO A 209 13.22 -5.24 2.78
N GLY A 210 13.42 -4.50 3.87
CA GLY A 210 13.90 -5.09 5.13
C GLY A 210 15.40 -5.39 5.20
N THR A 211 16.21 -5.08 4.18
CA THR A 211 17.68 -5.26 4.20
C THR A 211 18.45 -4.16 4.93
N GLY A 212 17.75 -3.21 5.57
CA GLY A 212 18.38 -2.18 6.39
C GLY A 212 18.94 -0.97 5.63
N LYS A 213 18.49 -0.69 4.40
CA LYS A 213 18.89 0.50 3.61
C LYS A 213 18.82 1.82 4.39
N THR A 214 17.70 2.08 5.07
CA THR A 214 17.51 3.28 5.90
C THR A 214 18.43 3.29 7.13
N LEU A 215 18.67 2.12 7.73
CA LEU A 215 19.59 1.98 8.87
C LEU A 215 21.03 2.25 8.44
N LEU A 216 21.42 1.73 7.27
CA LEU A 216 22.74 1.91 6.68
C LEU A 216 22.98 3.40 6.37
N ALA A 217 22.02 4.11 5.77
CA ALA A 217 22.12 5.55 5.55
C ALA A 217 22.29 6.35 6.85
N LYS A 218 21.57 5.98 7.92
CA LYS A 218 21.72 6.59 9.25
C LYS A 218 23.10 6.30 9.87
N ALA A 219 23.63 5.09 9.65
CA ALA A 219 24.95 4.70 10.12
C ALA A 219 26.07 5.49 9.42
N VAL A 220 25.97 5.73 8.11
CA VAL A 220 26.91 6.59 7.35
C VAL A 220 26.97 7.98 7.97
N ALA A 221 25.83 8.59 8.27
CA ALA A 221 25.78 9.91 8.88
C ALA A 221 26.36 9.94 10.31
N GLY A 222 26.12 8.89 11.10
CA GLY A 222 26.68 8.77 12.44
C GLY A 222 28.19 8.52 12.46
N GLU A 223 28.71 7.82 11.44
CA GLU A 223 30.14 7.60 11.25
C GLU A 223 30.83 8.88 10.77
N ALA A 224 30.23 9.58 9.81
CA ALA A 224 30.67 10.89 9.31
C ALA A 224 30.50 12.04 10.32
N LYS A 225 29.68 11.85 11.37
CA LYS A 225 29.30 12.88 12.36
C LYS A 225 28.76 14.17 11.72
N VAL A 226 28.03 14.04 10.62
CA VAL A 226 27.39 15.15 9.89
C VAL A 226 25.88 15.15 10.11
N PRO A 227 25.18 16.30 9.94
CA PRO A 227 23.73 16.37 9.99
C PRO A 227 23.08 15.42 8.98
N PHE A 228 22.00 14.76 9.41
CA PHE A 228 21.22 13.83 8.59
C PHE A 228 19.82 14.40 8.33
N PHE A 229 19.50 14.59 7.04
CA PHE A 229 18.19 15.00 6.58
C PHE A 229 17.48 13.77 5.99
N SER A 230 16.38 13.34 6.60
CA SER A 230 15.58 12.21 6.11
C SER A 230 14.26 12.70 5.57
N ILE A 231 13.90 12.30 4.36
CA ILE A 231 12.59 12.52 3.76
C ILE A 231 12.13 11.27 3.03
N SER A 232 10.84 10.96 3.12
CA SER A 232 10.25 9.90 2.29
C SER A 232 9.87 10.46 0.92
N GLY A 233 10.10 9.69 -0.14
CA GLY A 233 9.72 10.03 -1.51
C GLY A 233 8.22 10.33 -1.63
N SER A 234 7.39 9.65 -0.85
CA SER A 234 5.94 9.86 -0.79
C SER A 234 5.55 11.23 -0.22
N GLU A 235 6.40 11.91 0.56
CA GLU A 235 6.12 13.26 1.05
C GLU A 235 6.17 14.33 -0.05
N PHE A 236 6.79 14.01 -1.18
CA PHE A 236 6.85 14.90 -2.33
C PHE A 236 5.61 14.82 -3.22
N VAL A 237 4.81 13.77 -3.08
CA VAL A 237 3.57 13.57 -3.85
C VAL A 237 2.40 14.21 -3.09
N GLU A 238 1.91 15.35 -3.58
CA GLU A 238 0.89 16.15 -2.92
C GLU A 238 -0.30 16.43 -3.86
N MET A 239 -1.47 16.70 -3.28
CA MET A 239 -2.69 17.00 -4.07
C MET A 239 -2.59 18.32 -4.88
N PHE A 240 -1.66 19.20 -4.53
CA PHE A 240 -1.51 20.51 -5.15
C PHE A 240 -0.27 20.56 -6.04
N VAL A 241 -0.49 20.84 -7.32
CA VAL A 241 0.55 20.97 -8.34
C VAL A 241 1.62 21.98 -7.89
N GLY A 242 2.90 21.60 -8.00
CA GLY A 242 4.04 22.45 -7.70
C GLY A 242 4.45 22.52 -6.22
N MET A 243 3.67 21.94 -5.29
CA MET A 243 4.11 21.86 -3.89
C MET A 243 5.30 20.91 -3.71
N GLY A 244 5.29 19.75 -4.38
CA GLY A 244 6.41 18.81 -4.37
C GLY A 244 7.72 19.47 -4.82
N ALA A 245 7.70 20.16 -5.97
CA ALA A 245 8.85 20.93 -6.47
C ALA A 245 9.30 22.07 -5.52
N ALA A 246 8.39 22.71 -4.79
CA ALA A 246 8.77 23.71 -3.78
C ALA A 246 9.47 23.05 -2.57
N LYS A 247 8.99 21.90 -2.11
CA LYS A 247 9.63 21.13 -1.03
C LYS A 247 11.03 20.67 -1.41
N VAL A 248 11.23 20.19 -2.64
CA VAL A 248 12.56 19.81 -3.16
C VAL A 248 13.52 21.00 -3.09
N ARG A 249 13.11 22.17 -3.57
CA ARG A 249 13.93 23.40 -3.48
C ARG A 249 14.30 23.76 -2.05
N ASP A 250 13.32 23.74 -1.15
CA ASP A 250 13.55 24.10 0.25
C ASP A 250 14.44 23.08 0.98
N LEU A 251 14.35 21.79 0.64
CA LEU A 251 15.23 20.74 1.16
C LEU A 251 16.68 21.00 0.76
N PHE A 252 16.94 21.21 -0.53
CA PHE A 252 18.30 21.45 -1.03
C PHE A 252 18.89 22.75 -0.51
N LYS A 253 18.07 23.80 -0.36
CA LYS A 253 18.51 25.05 0.26
C LYS A 253 18.94 24.85 1.72
N GLN A 254 18.15 24.12 2.51
CA GLN A 254 18.49 23.84 3.91
C GLN A 254 19.71 22.92 4.04
N ALA A 255 19.87 21.95 3.12
CA ALA A 255 21.05 21.10 3.07
C ALA A 255 22.31 21.92 2.78
N GLN A 256 22.27 22.83 1.81
CA GLN A 256 23.39 23.71 1.50
C GLN A 256 23.75 24.67 2.64
N GLU A 257 22.77 25.17 3.40
CA GLU A 257 23.01 26.03 4.58
C GLU A 257 23.68 25.27 5.74
N LYS A 258 23.52 23.93 5.81
CA LYS A 258 24.08 23.08 6.88
C LYS A 258 25.17 22.12 6.40
N ALA A 259 25.77 22.40 5.25
CA ALA A 259 26.82 21.57 4.69
C ALA A 259 28.11 21.63 5.56
N PRO A 260 28.87 20.53 5.70
CA PRO A 260 28.67 19.21 5.09
C PRO A 260 27.53 18.43 5.75
N CYS A 261 26.69 17.75 4.95
CA CYS A 261 25.54 16.99 5.43
C CYS A 261 25.12 15.88 4.48
N ILE A 262 24.29 14.95 4.96
CA ILE A 262 23.71 13.88 4.15
C ILE A 262 22.20 14.11 3.99
N VAL A 263 21.72 14.05 2.75
CA VAL A 263 20.29 14.06 2.41
C VAL A 263 19.88 12.66 2.00
N PHE A 264 19.01 12.02 2.78
CA PHE A 264 18.46 10.70 2.52
C PHE A 264 17.01 10.78 2.02
N ILE A 265 16.76 10.21 0.85
CA ILE A 265 15.44 10.07 0.22
C ILE A 265 15.05 8.59 0.21
N ASP A 266 14.13 8.20 1.09
CA ASP A 266 13.58 6.84 1.08
C ASP A 266 12.52 6.69 -0.03
N GLU A 267 12.26 5.47 -0.49
CA GLU A 267 11.24 5.18 -1.52
C GLU A 267 11.29 6.13 -2.73
N ILE A 268 12.49 6.38 -3.29
CA ILE A 268 12.64 7.33 -4.40
C ILE A 268 11.84 6.92 -5.65
N ASP A 269 11.45 5.65 -5.79
CA ASP A 269 10.58 5.15 -6.85
C ASP A 269 9.15 5.72 -6.82
N THR A 270 8.74 6.36 -5.72
CA THR A 270 7.46 7.10 -5.65
C THR A 270 7.46 8.36 -6.52
N ILE A 271 8.60 9.05 -6.66
CA ILE A 271 8.75 10.23 -7.53
C ILE A 271 9.53 9.93 -8.81
N GLY A 272 10.42 8.94 -8.76
CA GLY A 272 11.40 8.65 -9.81
C GLY A 272 11.02 7.60 -10.85
N LYS A 273 9.80 7.08 -10.89
CA LYS A 273 9.37 6.07 -11.89
C LYS A 273 9.41 6.65 -13.28
N LYS A 274 9.76 5.79 -14.25
CA LYS A 274 9.67 6.08 -15.68
C LYS A 274 8.26 6.55 -16.08
N ARG A 275 8.22 7.37 -17.11
CA ARG A 275 7.00 7.73 -17.81
C ARG A 275 6.36 6.45 -18.37
N ASP A 276 5.26 6.01 -17.75
CA ASP A 276 4.39 5.03 -18.37
C ASP A 276 3.59 5.74 -19.46
N SER A 277 4.10 5.67 -20.70
CA SER A 277 3.52 6.29 -21.90
C SER A 277 2.09 5.80 -22.26
N ALA A 278 1.46 4.99 -21.41
CA ALA A 278 0.26 4.22 -21.73
C ALA A 278 -0.96 4.49 -20.83
N GLY A 279 -0.89 5.40 -19.84
CA GLY A 279 -1.99 5.54 -18.87
C GLY A 279 -2.25 6.96 -18.37
N GLY A 280 -3.25 7.62 -18.95
CA GLY A 280 -4.10 8.60 -18.24
C GLY A 280 -3.60 10.05 -18.17
N ILE A 281 -4.27 10.92 -18.93
CA ILE A 281 -4.17 12.38 -18.86
C ILE A 281 -4.57 12.83 -17.43
N GLY A 282 -3.61 13.36 -16.65
CA GLY A 282 -3.89 14.18 -15.46
C GLY A 282 -3.24 13.79 -14.13
N GLY A 283 -2.67 12.59 -13.99
CA GLY A 283 -2.02 12.16 -12.73
C GLY A 283 -0.49 12.28 -12.70
N ASN A 284 0.16 12.32 -13.86
CA ASN A 284 1.62 12.28 -13.95
C ASN A 284 2.30 13.65 -13.80
N ASP A 285 1.58 14.75 -14.00
CA ASP A 285 2.21 16.08 -14.16
C ASP A 285 2.89 16.60 -12.89
N GLU A 286 2.30 16.37 -11.70
CA GLU A 286 2.86 16.82 -10.42
C GLU A 286 4.13 16.05 -10.05
N ARG A 287 4.09 14.74 -10.24
CA ARG A 287 5.22 13.84 -10.04
C ARG A 287 6.36 14.17 -10.99
N GLU A 288 6.06 14.36 -12.27
CA GLU A 288 7.06 14.73 -13.28
C GLU A 288 7.69 16.10 -12.99
N GLN A 289 6.90 17.08 -12.58
CA GLN A 289 7.41 18.39 -12.19
C GLN A 289 8.37 18.27 -11.00
N THR A 290 8.00 17.47 -10.00
CA THR A 290 8.81 17.27 -8.80
C THR A 290 10.10 16.50 -9.10
N LEU A 291 10.04 15.49 -9.97
CA LEU A 291 11.20 14.77 -10.47
C LEU A 291 12.16 15.73 -11.22
N ASN A 292 11.64 16.52 -12.15
CA ASN A 292 12.47 17.47 -12.92
C ASN A 292 13.11 18.52 -12.01
N GLN A 293 12.41 18.96 -10.96
CA GLN A 293 13.00 19.84 -9.96
C GLN A 293 14.14 19.15 -9.22
N LEU A 294 13.97 17.90 -8.78
CA LEU A 294 15.03 17.12 -8.14
C LEU A 294 16.26 17.02 -9.05
N LEU A 295 16.06 16.70 -10.33
CA LEU A 295 17.14 16.65 -11.31
C LEU A 295 17.86 17.99 -11.46
N THR A 296 17.10 19.10 -11.49
CA THR A 296 17.66 20.46 -11.60
C THR A 296 18.47 20.83 -10.37
N GLU A 297 17.99 20.51 -9.17
CA GLU A 297 18.73 20.74 -7.93
C GLU A 297 20.01 19.89 -7.87
N MET A 298 19.95 18.62 -8.27
CA MET A 298 21.12 17.73 -8.31
C MET A 298 22.21 18.22 -9.28
N ASP A 299 21.82 18.68 -10.46
CA ASP A 299 22.75 19.24 -11.44
C ASP A 299 23.31 20.59 -10.96
N GLY A 300 22.49 21.39 -10.26
CA GLY A 300 22.79 22.76 -9.87
C GLY A 300 23.64 22.96 -8.60
N PHE A 301 23.78 21.95 -7.74
CA PHE A 301 24.61 22.10 -6.53
C PHE A 301 26.09 21.77 -6.79
N ASP A 302 26.96 22.54 -6.13
CA ASP A 302 28.41 22.37 -6.17
C ASP A 302 28.85 21.26 -5.22
N GLY A 303 29.47 20.21 -5.76
CA GLY A 303 29.93 19.05 -5.00
C GLY A 303 31.02 19.38 -3.97
N THR A 304 31.72 20.51 -4.13
CA THR A 304 32.78 20.95 -3.21
C THR A 304 32.25 21.32 -1.82
N LYS A 305 30.96 21.66 -1.68
CA LYS A 305 30.36 22.02 -0.39
C LYS A 305 30.14 20.83 0.55
N GLY A 306 30.38 19.59 0.10
CA GLY A 306 30.26 18.39 0.95
C GLY A 306 28.82 17.96 1.24
N VAL A 307 27.90 18.17 0.29
CA VAL A 307 26.52 17.65 0.37
C VAL A 307 26.46 16.33 -0.41
N VAL A 308 26.05 15.24 0.25
CA VAL A 308 25.91 13.92 -0.36
C VAL A 308 24.45 13.49 -0.31
N ILE A 309 23.92 13.03 -1.45
CA ILE A 309 22.53 12.55 -1.56
C ILE A 309 22.53 11.02 -1.55
N LEU A 310 21.88 10.42 -0.56
CA LEU A 310 21.60 9.00 -0.53
C LEU A 310 20.13 8.77 -0.87
N ALA A 311 19.84 7.80 -1.72
CA ALA A 311 18.47 7.39 -2.00
C ALA A 311 18.31 5.89 -1.83
N ALA A 312 17.14 5.43 -1.41
CA ALA A 312 16.83 4.01 -1.30
C ALA A 312 15.65 3.64 -2.20
N THR A 313 15.75 2.49 -2.86
CA THR A 313 14.64 1.90 -3.62
C THR A 313 14.65 0.38 -3.53
N ASN A 314 13.44 -0.20 -3.61
CA ASN A 314 13.24 -1.63 -3.80
C ASN A 314 13.04 -1.99 -5.29
N ARG A 315 12.93 -0.99 -6.18
CA ARG A 315 12.55 -1.14 -7.60
C ARG A 315 13.48 -0.33 -8.52
N PRO A 316 14.79 -0.65 -8.59
CA PRO A 316 15.75 0.12 -9.39
C PRO A 316 15.39 0.18 -10.88
N GLU A 317 14.74 -0.85 -11.41
CA GLU A 317 14.34 -0.95 -12.80
C GLU A 317 13.16 -0.02 -13.16
N SER A 318 12.32 0.32 -12.18
CA SER A 318 11.21 1.24 -12.35
C SER A 318 11.67 2.69 -12.48
N LEU A 319 12.87 3.01 -11.99
CA LEU A 319 13.41 4.35 -11.96
C LEU A 319 13.75 4.91 -13.36
N ASP A 320 13.53 6.20 -13.52
CA ASP A 320 13.92 6.97 -14.70
C ASP A 320 15.44 6.92 -14.87
N ARG A 321 15.88 6.58 -16.09
CA ARG A 321 17.30 6.54 -16.45
C ARG A 321 17.98 7.90 -16.28
N ALA A 322 17.23 8.99 -16.30
CA ALA A 322 17.73 10.34 -16.03
C ALA A 322 18.33 10.46 -14.62
N LEU A 323 17.77 9.82 -13.61
CA LEU A 323 18.30 9.83 -12.23
C LEU A 323 19.66 9.13 -12.13
N LEU A 324 19.90 8.15 -13.00
CA LEU A 324 21.04 7.24 -12.96
C LEU A 324 22.20 7.70 -13.85
N ARG A 325 22.14 8.93 -14.38
CA ARG A 325 23.20 9.50 -15.21
C ARG A 325 24.36 10.04 -14.33
N PRO A 326 25.60 10.02 -14.82
CA PRO A 326 26.74 10.61 -14.12
C PRO A 326 26.45 12.06 -13.67
N GLY A 327 26.84 12.39 -12.42
CA GLY A 327 26.53 13.67 -11.79
C GLY A 327 25.20 13.73 -11.04
N ARG A 328 24.45 12.62 -10.98
CA ARG A 328 23.23 12.46 -10.17
C ARG A 328 23.39 11.30 -9.20
N PHE A 329 22.69 10.19 -9.41
CA PHE A 329 22.99 8.92 -8.72
C PHE A 329 23.98 8.12 -9.56
N ASP A 330 25.25 8.50 -9.46
CA ASP A 330 26.36 7.89 -10.19
C ASP A 330 26.84 6.57 -9.55
N ARG A 331 26.64 6.41 -8.24
CA ARG A 331 26.90 5.14 -7.55
C ARG A 331 25.62 4.35 -7.29
N ARG A 332 25.69 3.05 -7.56
CA ARG A 332 24.67 2.08 -7.14
C ARG A 332 25.31 1.10 -6.19
N ILE A 333 24.77 1.02 -4.99
CA ILE A 333 25.27 0.15 -3.93
C ILE A 333 24.20 -0.90 -3.69
N PRO A 334 24.43 -2.16 -4.10
CA PRO A 334 23.50 -3.24 -3.82
C PRO A 334 23.50 -3.54 -2.31
N VAL A 335 22.31 -3.72 -1.75
CA VAL A 335 22.05 -4.06 -0.34
C VAL A 335 21.18 -5.31 -0.37
N GLU A 336 21.84 -6.44 -0.56
CA GLU A 336 21.22 -7.74 -0.80
C GLU A 336 20.75 -8.41 0.49
N LEU A 337 20.13 -9.59 0.36
CA LEU A 337 19.80 -10.39 1.54
C LEU A 337 21.09 -10.90 2.19
N PRO A 338 21.14 -10.98 3.52
CA PRO A 338 22.32 -11.47 4.23
C PRO A 338 22.59 -12.96 3.95
N ASP A 339 23.87 -13.28 3.82
CA ASP A 339 24.41 -14.64 3.82
C ASP A 339 24.30 -15.29 5.21
N LEU A 340 24.63 -16.57 5.34
CA LEU A 340 24.58 -17.27 6.63
C LEU A 340 25.35 -16.54 7.76
N ALA A 341 26.57 -16.09 7.49
CA ALA A 341 27.40 -15.38 8.47
C ALA A 341 26.79 -14.01 8.83
N GLY A 342 26.28 -13.29 7.85
CA GLY A 342 25.56 -12.04 8.02
C GLY A 342 24.29 -12.20 8.84
N ARG A 343 23.50 -13.27 8.61
CA ARG A 343 22.30 -13.57 9.41
C ARG A 343 22.65 -13.83 10.87
N GLU A 344 23.68 -14.63 11.12
CA GLU A 344 24.16 -14.89 12.48
C GLU A 344 24.62 -13.59 13.16
N ALA A 345 25.34 -12.72 12.44
CA ALA A 345 25.77 -11.42 12.95
C ALA A 345 24.59 -10.48 13.24
N ILE A 346 23.59 -10.42 12.36
CA ILE A 346 22.35 -9.64 12.56
C ILE A 346 21.61 -10.15 13.80
N LEU A 347 21.40 -11.46 13.92
CA LEU A 347 20.77 -12.06 15.10
C LEU A 347 21.51 -11.67 16.38
N LYS A 348 22.85 -11.73 16.40
CA LYS A 348 23.68 -11.31 17.54
C LYS A 348 23.54 -9.83 17.88
N VAL A 349 23.43 -8.94 16.88
CA VAL A 349 23.24 -7.50 17.11
C VAL A 349 21.87 -7.24 17.77
N HIS A 350 20.82 -7.89 17.29
CA HIS A 350 19.48 -7.74 17.84
C HIS A 350 19.30 -8.43 19.20
N ALA A 351 19.99 -9.56 19.40
CA ALA A 351 20.07 -10.29 20.66
C ALA A 351 20.55 -9.44 21.83
N LYS A 352 21.45 -8.46 21.62
CA LYS A 352 21.96 -7.57 22.69
C LYS A 352 20.85 -6.78 23.41
N LYS A 353 19.68 -6.62 22.79
CA LYS A 353 18.54 -5.87 23.36
C LYS A 353 17.62 -6.75 24.21
N VAL A 354 17.80 -8.07 24.19
CA VAL A 354 16.92 -9.07 24.83
C VAL A 354 17.73 -9.90 25.82
N GLN A 355 17.10 -10.34 26.90
CA GLN A 355 17.72 -11.29 27.83
C GLN A 355 17.60 -12.71 27.28
N LEU A 356 18.73 -13.33 26.99
CA LEU A 356 18.82 -14.69 26.43
C LEU A 356 19.40 -15.66 27.46
N ASP A 357 19.10 -16.93 27.27
CA ASP A 357 19.78 -18.01 27.97
C ASP A 357 21.22 -18.20 27.46
N GLU A 358 22.08 -18.84 28.24
CA GLU A 358 23.51 -18.96 27.93
C GLU A 358 23.79 -19.95 26.76
N ASN A 359 22.84 -20.85 26.48
CA ASN A 359 22.99 -21.94 25.51
C ASN A 359 22.27 -21.72 24.17
N VAL A 360 22.07 -20.46 23.75
CA VAL A 360 21.40 -20.16 22.47
C VAL A 360 22.37 -20.33 21.31
N ASP A 361 22.01 -21.19 20.35
CA ASP A 361 22.75 -21.38 19.11
C ASP A 361 22.17 -20.54 17.96
N PHE A 362 22.80 -19.39 17.70
CA PHE A 362 22.42 -18.52 16.60
C PHE A 362 22.69 -19.11 15.22
N ASN A 363 23.62 -20.07 15.10
CA ASN A 363 23.94 -20.68 13.82
C ASN A 363 22.80 -21.60 13.36
N ALA A 364 22.23 -22.38 14.27
CA ALA A 364 21.03 -23.19 13.99
C ALA A 364 19.85 -22.30 13.55
N VAL A 365 19.59 -21.19 14.26
CA VAL A 365 18.53 -20.23 13.89
C VAL A 365 18.83 -19.59 12.53
N ALA A 366 20.06 -19.17 12.27
CA ALA A 366 20.45 -18.54 11.00
C ALA A 366 20.29 -19.48 9.79
N ARG A 367 20.51 -20.79 9.97
CA ARG A 367 20.24 -21.82 8.96
C ARG A 367 18.75 -22.01 8.70
N ALA A 368 17.94 -22.04 9.76
CA ALA A 368 16.48 -22.15 9.66
C ALA A 368 15.81 -20.92 9.01
N THR A 369 16.48 -19.77 9.01
CA THR A 369 15.99 -18.50 8.44
C THR A 369 16.62 -18.18 7.07
N ALA A 370 16.92 -19.19 6.26
CA ALA A 370 17.49 -18.98 4.92
C ALA A 370 16.59 -18.06 4.08
N GLY A 371 17.19 -17.04 3.46
CA GLY A 371 16.47 -16.03 2.66
C GLY A 371 15.73 -14.95 3.47
N ALA A 372 15.78 -14.98 4.81
CA ALA A 372 15.19 -13.94 5.63
C ALA A 372 15.95 -12.61 5.52
N SER A 373 15.21 -11.51 5.47
CA SER A 373 15.72 -10.16 5.52
C SER A 373 16.17 -9.77 6.94
N GLY A 374 17.03 -8.75 7.06
CA GLY A 374 17.48 -8.26 8.37
C GLY A 374 16.33 -7.81 9.29
N ALA A 375 15.26 -7.26 8.72
CA ALA A 375 14.04 -6.89 9.46
C ALA A 375 13.27 -8.11 9.97
N GLU A 376 13.19 -9.20 9.19
CA GLU A 376 12.56 -10.45 9.63
C GLU A 376 13.37 -11.11 10.75
N LEU A 377 14.71 -11.12 10.65
CA LEU A 377 15.59 -11.62 11.71
C LEU A 377 15.44 -10.82 13.02
N ALA A 378 15.33 -9.49 12.90
CA ALA A 378 15.04 -8.63 14.05
C ALA A 378 13.68 -8.97 14.68
N ASN A 379 12.69 -9.29 13.85
CA ASN A 379 11.35 -9.69 14.30
C ASN A 379 11.38 -11.06 14.99
N ILE A 380 12.17 -12.02 14.50
CA ILE A 380 12.32 -13.36 15.12
C ILE A 380 12.85 -13.24 16.56
N ILE A 381 13.88 -12.42 16.79
CA ILE A 381 14.40 -12.17 18.15
C ILE A 381 13.31 -11.56 19.05
N ASN A 382 12.53 -10.62 18.52
CA ASN A 382 11.46 -9.96 19.27
C ASN A 382 10.30 -10.92 19.59
N GLU A 383 9.86 -11.73 18.62
CA GLU A 383 8.81 -12.74 18.81
C GLU A 383 9.24 -13.82 19.82
N GLY A 384 10.50 -14.24 19.79
CA GLY A 384 11.04 -15.15 20.79
C GLY A 384 11.00 -14.56 22.21
N ALA A 385 11.34 -13.27 22.34
CA ALA A 385 11.23 -12.54 23.61
C ALA A 385 9.77 -12.44 24.09
N LEU A 386 8.83 -12.11 23.19
CA LEU A 386 7.41 -12.05 23.51
C LEU A 386 6.86 -13.41 23.95
N ARG A 387 7.30 -14.50 23.32
CA ARG A 387 6.93 -15.87 23.70
C ARG A 387 7.48 -16.23 25.09
N ALA A 388 8.73 -15.89 25.39
CA ALA A 388 9.31 -16.11 26.71
C ALA A 388 8.49 -15.41 27.80
N VAL A 389 8.14 -14.13 27.59
CA VAL A 389 7.29 -13.35 28.50
C VAL A 389 5.90 -13.97 28.64
N LYS A 390 5.29 -14.40 27.53
CA LYS A 390 3.97 -15.06 27.52
C LYS A 390 3.96 -16.36 28.34
N ASN A 391 5.09 -17.07 28.36
CA ASN A 391 5.29 -18.29 29.16
C ASN A 391 5.75 -17.99 30.60
N GLY A 392 5.77 -16.72 31.02
CA GLY A 392 6.17 -16.31 32.37
C GLY A 392 7.67 -16.40 32.64
N ARG A 393 8.50 -16.50 31.60
CA ARG A 393 9.97 -16.56 31.70
C ARG A 393 10.58 -15.16 31.57
N SER A 394 11.73 -14.96 32.22
CA SER A 394 12.52 -13.73 32.15
C SER A 394 13.63 -13.75 31.09
N LYS A 395 14.00 -14.94 30.61
CA LYS A 395 15.01 -15.16 29.57
C LYS A 395 14.41 -15.94 28.40
N THR A 396 14.85 -15.59 27.20
CA THR A 396 14.50 -16.27 25.95
C THR A 396 15.38 -17.49 25.74
N SER A 397 14.76 -18.65 25.49
CA SER A 397 15.43 -19.93 25.23
C SER A 397 15.57 -20.23 23.73
N GLN A 398 16.32 -21.28 23.38
CA GLN A 398 16.42 -21.78 22.00
C GLN A 398 15.04 -22.11 21.40
N ASP A 399 14.20 -22.87 22.13
CA ASP A 399 12.84 -23.22 21.72
C ASP A 399 11.94 -22.01 21.42
N ASP A 400 12.18 -20.88 22.10
CA ASP A 400 11.44 -19.65 21.84
C ASP A 400 11.81 -19.03 20.50
N LEU A 401 13.10 -19.07 20.16
CA LEU A 401 13.61 -18.57 18.89
C LEU A 401 13.19 -19.49 17.73
N GLU A 402 13.28 -20.80 17.91
CA GLU A 402 12.84 -21.77 16.90
C GLU A 402 11.34 -21.62 16.59
N GLU A 403 10.49 -21.51 17.62
CA GLU A 403 9.09 -21.19 17.36
C GLU A 403 8.93 -19.81 16.69
N ALA A 404 9.71 -18.80 17.09
CA ALA A 404 9.62 -17.49 16.48
C ALA A 404 9.93 -17.52 14.98
N VAL A 405 10.88 -18.35 14.54
CA VAL A 405 11.12 -18.63 13.11
C VAL A 405 9.84 -19.14 12.45
N GLU A 406 9.18 -20.14 13.05
CA GLU A 406 7.92 -20.69 12.51
C GLU A 406 6.78 -19.65 12.49
N VAL A 407 6.69 -18.80 13.51
CA VAL A 407 5.66 -17.75 13.57
C VAL A 407 5.88 -16.70 12.49
N VAL A 408 7.13 -16.34 12.20
CA VAL A 408 7.45 -15.34 11.18
C VAL A 408 7.26 -15.92 9.76
N ILE A 409 7.63 -17.19 9.53
CA ILE A 409 7.52 -17.83 8.21
C ILE A 409 6.10 -18.34 7.95
N ALA A 410 5.55 -19.14 8.87
CA ALA A 410 4.28 -19.86 8.70
C ALA A 410 3.11 -19.23 9.46
N GLY A 411 3.33 -18.25 10.35
CA GLY A 411 2.27 -17.60 11.12
C GLY A 411 1.95 -18.29 12.45
N TYR A 412 0.94 -17.77 13.14
CA TYR A 412 0.54 -18.25 14.46
C TYR A 412 -0.20 -19.60 14.39
N GLN A 413 -0.04 -20.42 15.43
CA GLN A 413 -0.79 -21.67 15.58
C GLN A 413 -2.29 -21.40 15.77
N ARG A 414 -3.13 -22.11 15.00
CA ARG A 414 -4.59 -22.08 15.17
C ARG A 414 -5.02 -23.12 16.22
N LYS A 415 -4.95 -22.74 17.49
CA LYS A 415 -5.28 -23.63 18.63
C LYS A 415 -6.73 -24.17 18.62
N ASN A 416 -7.66 -23.49 17.94
CA ASN A 416 -9.08 -23.86 17.89
C ASN A 416 -9.52 -24.40 16.52
N ALA A 417 -8.59 -24.74 15.63
CA ALA A 417 -8.94 -25.33 14.35
C ALA A 417 -9.47 -26.77 14.59
N VAL A 418 -10.77 -26.97 14.38
CA VAL A 418 -11.39 -28.29 14.44
C VAL A 418 -11.12 -28.99 13.10
N ILE A 419 -10.05 -29.77 13.04
CA ILE A 419 -9.73 -30.62 11.89
C ILE A 419 -10.32 -32.01 12.15
N SER A 420 -11.04 -32.57 11.16
CA SER A 420 -11.58 -33.93 11.31
C SER A 420 -10.45 -34.96 11.39
N PRO A 421 -10.61 -36.08 12.12
CA PRO A 421 -9.58 -37.12 12.19
C PRO A 421 -9.15 -37.65 10.81
N LYS A 422 -10.09 -37.67 9.86
CA LYS A 422 -9.83 -38.06 8.47
C LYS A 422 -8.93 -37.06 7.75
N GLU A 423 -9.21 -35.77 7.86
CA GLU A 423 -8.38 -34.71 7.28
C GLU A 423 -7.00 -34.69 7.93
N LYS A 424 -6.93 -34.82 9.27
CA LYS A 424 -5.66 -34.90 9.99
C LYS A 424 -4.80 -36.07 9.50
N LYS A 425 -5.44 -37.22 9.24
CA LYS A 425 -4.79 -38.38 8.62
C LYS A 425 -4.26 -38.04 7.23
N ILE A 426 -5.05 -37.42 6.36
CA ILE A 426 -4.59 -37.04 5.01
C ILE A 426 -3.39 -36.10 5.09
N VAL A 427 -3.44 -35.06 5.92
CA VAL A 427 -2.34 -34.10 6.12
C VAL A 427 -1.08 -34.82 6.63
N ALA A 428 -1.20 -35.75 7.58
CA ALA A 428 -0.04 -36.48 8.08
C ALA A 428 0.68 -37.28 6.97
N TYR A 429 -0.07 -37.99 6.13
CA TYR A 429 0.52 -38.72 5.00
C TYR A 429 1.09 -37.78 3.94
N HIS A 430 0.46 -36.63 3.73
CA HIS A 430 0.95 -35.60 2.81
C HIS A 430 2.33 -35.06 3.25
N GLU A 431 2.46 -34.65 4.51
CA GLU A 431 3.72 -34.12 5.04
C GLU A 431 4.84 -35.18 5.09
N ILE A 432 4.52 -36.40 5.53
CA ILE A 432 5.49 -37.51 5.50
C ILE A 432 5.87 -37.85 4.06
N GLY A 433 4.94 -37.71 3.10
CA GLY A 433 5.22 -37.88 1.67
C GLY A 433 6.37 -36.98 1.19
N HIS A 434 6.31 -35.68 1.51
CA HIS A 434 7.40 -34.74 1.22
C HIS A 434 8.71 -35.14 1.90
N ALA A 435 8.66 -35.44 3.20
CA ALA A 435 9.86 -35.77 3.98
C ALA A 435 10.54 -37.07 3.51
N LEU A 436 9.75 -38.11 3.24
CA LEU A 436 10.25 -39.42 2.81
C LEU A 436 10.87 -39.35 1.41
N VAL A 437 10.22 -38.66 0.47
CA VAL A 437 10.76 -38.45 -0.87
C VAL A 437 12.04 -37.61 -0.83
N ALA A 438 12.11 -36.57 0.01
CA ALA A 438 13.33 -35.77 0.17
C ALA A 438 14.50 -36.61 0.73
N ALA A 439 14.26 -37.37 1.80
CA ALA A 439 15.28 -38.18 2.46
C ALA A 439 15.82 -39.30 1.56
N LYS A 440 14.95 -39.96 0.78
CA LYS A 440 15.37 -41.04 -0.14
C LYS A 440 16.13 -40.54 -1.36
N GLN A 441 15.94 -39.30 -1.77
CA GLN A 441 16.68 -38.72 -2.91
C GLN A 441 18.08 -38.23 -2.53
N THR A 442 18.28 -37.81 -1.29
CA THR A 442 19.53 -37.15 -0.85
C THR A 442 20.39 -38.04 0.06
N GLU A 443 19.92 -39.25 0.40
CA GLU A 443 20.49 -40.16 1.42
C GLU A 443 20.86 -39.49 2.77
N SER A 444 20.38 -38.27 2.97
CA SER A 444 20.64 -37.38 4.11
C SER A 444 19.34 -36.70 4.50
N ALA A 445 19.32 -36.06 5.67
CA ALA A 445 18.12 -35.45 6.22
C ALA A 445 18.17 -33.93 6.08
N PRO A 446 17.79 -33.36 4.93
CA PRO A 446 17.52 -31.93 4.85
C PRO A 446 16.27 -31.54 5.65
N VAL A 447 15.51 -32.50 6.20
CA VAL A 447 14.28 -32.24 6.96
C VAL A 447 14.63 -31.88 8.39
N HIS A 448 14.29 -30.66 8.80
CA HIS A 448 14.52 -30.15 10.14
C HIS A 448 13.35 -30.47 11.08
N LYS A 449 12.10 -30.31 10.59
CA LYS A 449 10.89 -30.51 11.40
C LYS A 449 9.67 -30.77 10.52
N ILE A 450 8.78 -31.65 10.97
CA ILE A 450 7.52 -31.97 10.33
C ILE A 450 6.40 -31.72 11.34
N THR A 451 5.35 -30.99 10.95
CA THR A 451 4.21 -30.73 11.85
C THR A 451 2.89 -30.71 11.11
N ILE A 452 1.84 -31.19 11.79
CA ILE A 452 0.45 -31.17 11.31
C ILE A 452 -0.42 -30.18 12.11
N ILE A 453 0.22 -29.25 12.82
CA ILE A 453 -0.45 -28.22 13.58
C ILE A 453 -0.80 -27.07 12.63
N PRO A 454 -2.10 -26.73 12.47
CA PRO A 454 -2.52 -25.71 11.51
C PRO A 454 -2.05 -24.31 11.90
N ARG A 455 -1.65 -23.53 10.90
CA ARG A 455 -1.10 -22.17 11.06
C ARG A 455 -1.99 -21.11 10.42
N THR A 456 -1.80 -19.84 10.78
CA THR A 456 -2.61 -18.73 10.25
C THR A 456 -2.37 -18.43 8.79
N SER A 457 -1.22 -18.81 8.24
CA SER A 457 -0.86 -18.70 6.81
C SER A 457 -1.77 -19.51 5.88
N GLY A 458 -2.57 -20.44 6.42
CA GLY A 458 -3.40 -21.34 5.63
C GLY A 458 -2.81 -22.74 5.47
N ALA A 459 -1.56 -22.96 5.91
CA ALA A 459 -0.95 -24.29 5.98
C ALA A 459 -1.63 -25.16 7.06
N LEU A 460 -2.12 -26.33 6.67
CA LEU A 460 -2.70 -27.34 7.57
C LEU A 460 -1.64 -28.23 8.21
N GLY A 461 -0.49 -28.36 7.55
CA GLY A 461 0.76 -28.95 8.00
C GLY A 461 1.90 -28.35 7.17
N TYR A 462 3.14 -28.61 7.56
CA TYR A 462 4.29 -28.30 6.71
C TYR A 462 5.53 -29.12 7.11
N THR A 463 6.43 -29.29 6.15
CA THR A 463 7.73 -29.93 6.29
C THR A 463 8.82 -28.89 6.10
N MET A 464 9.55 -28.56 7.17
CA MET A 464 10.66 -27.60 7.12
C MET A 464 11.93 -28.31 6.66
N GLN A 465 12.50 -27.83 5.56
CA GLN A 465 13.78 -28.30 5.05
C GLN A 465 14.85 -27.23 5.23
N VAL A 466 15.98 -27.61 5.81
CA VAL A 466 17.14 -26.75 6.03
C VAL A 466 18.33 -27.44 5.37
N ALA A 467 18.89 -26.81 4.34
CA ALA A 467 20.10 -27.31 3.70
C ALA A 467 21.31 -27.16 4.64
N GLU A 468 22.24 -28.11 4.60
CA GLU A 468 23.48 -28.03 5.38
C GLU A 468 24.39 -26.88 4.89
N GLU A 469 24.38 -26.61 3.58
CA GLU A 469 25.16 -25.56 2.93
C GLU A 469 24.26 -24.67 2.05
N GLU A 470 24.55 -23.37 2.02
CA GLU A 470 23.93 -22.45 1.06
C GLU A 470 24.56 -22.64 -0.33
N GLN A 471 23.84 -23.32 -1.21
CA GLN A 471 24.27 -23.50 -2.60
C GLN A 471 23.77 -22.36 -3.49
N PHE A 472 24.69 -21.70 -4.20
CA PHE A 472 24.38 -20.64 -5.17
C PHE A 472 24.04 -21.17 -6.57
N LEU A 473 24.48 -22.39 -6.88
CA LEU A 473 24.27 -23.03 -8.18
C LEU A 473 23.35 -24.22 -7.98
N LEU A 474 22.39 -24.37 -8.90
CA LEU A 474 21.45 -25.49 -8.90
C LEU A 474 21.67 -26.31 -10.18
N SER A 475 22.04 -27.57 -10.03
CA SER A 475 22.15 -28.48 -11.17
C SER A 475 20.77 -28.89 -11.69
N ARG A 476 20.70 -29.39 -12.94
CA ARG A 476 19.46 -29.93 -13.53
C ARG A 476 18.88 -31.06 -12.67
N GLU A 477 19.74 -31.92 -12.12
CA GLU A 477 19.34 -33.04 -11.28
C GLU A 477 18.77 -32.58 -9.93
N GLU A 478 19.43 -31.64 -9.26
CA GLU A 478 18.92 -31.07 -8.00
C GLU A 478 17.61 -30.32 -8.21
N ALA A 479 17.48 -29.55 -9.31
CA ALA A 479 16.24 -28.87 -9.66
C ALA A 479 15.10 -29.88 -9.90
N PHE A 480 15.38 -30.97 -10.62
CA PHE A 480 14.42 -32.04 -10.84
C PHE A 480 14.05 -32.75 -9.53
N ASN A 481 15.02 -33.07 -8.68
CA ASN A 481 14.78 -33.72 -7.38
C ASN A 481 13.95 -32.82 -6.44
N LYS A 482 14.11 -31.49 -6.50
CA LYS A 482 13.23 -30.53 -5.80
C LYS A 482 11.79 -30.64 -6.29
N ILE A 483 11.56 -30.77 -7.61
CA ILE A 483 10.22 -30.95 -8.18
C ILE A 483 9.62 -32.29 -7.72
N VAL A 484 10.43 -33.36 -7.68
CA VAL A 484 10.01 -34.68 -7.16
C VAL A 484 9.60 -34.59 -5.69
N THR A 485 10.33 -33.82 -4.88
CA THR A 485 9.95 -33.58 -3.47
C THR A 485 8.64 -32.81 -3.37
N LEU A 486 8.43 -31.77 -4.20
CA LEU A 486 7.16 -31.01 -4.24
C LEU A 486 5.98 -31.85 -4.68
N THR A 487 6.16 -32.84 -5.56
CA THR A 487 5.08 -33.78 -5.93
C THR A 487 4.84 -34.88 -4.89
N GLY A 488 5.70 -35.00 -3.87
CA GLY A 488 5.66 -36.04 -2.85
C GLY A 488 4.37 -36.08 -2.01
N GLY A 489 3.88 -34.93 -1.55
CA GLY A 489 2.66 -34.87 -0.74
C GLY A 489 1.42 -35.33 -1.51
N ARG A 490 1.27 -34.86 -2.75
CA ARG A 490 0.20 -35.31 -3.67
C ARG A 490 0.32 -36.80 -3.99
N ALA A 491 1.53 -37.29 -4.26
CA ALA A 491 1.76 -38.70 -4.55
C ALA A 491 1.40 -39.59 -3.35
N ALA A 492 1.66 -39.16 -2.12
CA ALA A 492 1.27 -39.90 -0.92
C ALA A 492 -0.25 -40.01 -0.75
N GLU A 493 -0.99 -38.93 -1.07
CA GLU A 493 -2.46 -38.97 -1.10
C GLU A 493 -3.00 -39.98 -2.10
N GLU A 494 -2.40 -40.04 -3.29
CA GLU A 494 -2.79 -40.95 -4.36
C GLU A 494 -2.52 -42.40 -3.99
N VAL A 495 -1.30 -42.71 -3.52
CA VAL A 495 -0.89 -44.09 -3.18
C VAL A 495 -1.74 -44.68 -2.06
N ILE A 496 -2.03 -43.89 -1.01
CA ILE A 496 -2.68 -44.41 0.20
C ILE A 496 -4.20 -44.26 0.18
N PHE A 497 -4.73 -43.14 -0.34
CA PHE A 497 -6.16 -42.85 -0.27
C PHE A 497 -6.87 -42.94 -1.62
N ASN A 498 -6.15 -43.14 -2.73
CA ASN A 498 -6.70 -43.11 -4.10
C ASN A 498 -7.59 -41.88 -4.34
N THR A 499 -7.21 -40.73 -3.76
CA THR A 499 -7.94 -39.48 -3.85
C THR A 499 -6.97 -38.33 -3.95
N PHE A 500 -7.52 -37.15 -4.25
CA PHE A 500 -6.75 -35.94 -4.36
C PHE A 500 -7.46 -34.79 -3.67
N THR A 501 -6.71 -34.06 -2.85
CA THR A 501 -7.21 -32.89 -2.14
C THR A 501 -6.72 -31.59 -2.76
N THR A 502 -7.29 -30.48 -2.27
CA THR A 502 -6.82 -29.12 -2.57
C THR A 502 -5.57 -28.74 -1.77
N GLY A 503 -5.10 -29.59 -0.84
CA GLY A 503 -3.93 -29.29 -0.01
C GLY A 503 -2.65 -29.11 -0.82
N ALA A 504 -2.50 -29.86 -1.91
CA ALA A 504 -1.34 -29.80 -2.79
C ALA A 504 -1.27 -28.58 -3.74
N SER A 505 -2.17 -27.60 -3.62
CA SER A 505 -2.25 -26.50 -4.59
C SER A 505 -0.98 -25.65 -4.64
N ASN A 506 -0.40 -25.37 -3.47
CA ASN A 506 0.84 -24.60 -3.35
C ASN A 506 2.05 -25.37 -3.92
N ASP A 507 2.10 -26.69 -3.69
CA ASP A 507 3.22 -27.51 -4.20
C ASP A 507 3.16 -27.64 -5.72
N ILE A 508 1.94 -27.76 -6.27
CA ILE A 508 1.73 -27.74 -7.73
C ILE A 508 2.18 -26.40 -8.33
N GLU A 509 1.83 -25.27 -7.69
CA GLU A 509 2.25 -23.94 -8.14
C GLU A 509 3.78 -23.82 -8.14
N GLN A 510 4.43 -24.19 -7.03
CA GLN A 510 5.88 -24.12 -6.89
C GLN A 510 6.60 -25.06 -7.86
N ALA A 511 6.12 -26.31 -7.99
CA ALA A 511 6.67 -27.29 -8.93
C ALA A 511 6.57 -26.78 -10.37
N THR A 512 5.42 -26.21 -10.74
CA THR A 512 5.19 -25.64 -12.07
C THR A 512 6.08 -24.43 -12.34
N LYS A 513 6.23 -23.53 -11.35
CA LYS A 513 7.10 -22.36 -11.46
C LYS A 513 8.57 -22.74 -11.65
N LEU A 514 9.05 -23.74 -10.90
CA LEU A 514 10.41 -24.24 -11.02
C LEU A 514 10.63 -24.97 -12.36
N ALA A 515 9.73 -25.88 -12.73
CA ALA A 515 9.77 -26.60 -14.01
C ALA A 515 9.78 -25.63 -15.20
N ARG A 516 8.91 -24.61 -15.17
CA ARG A 516 8.89 -23.56 -16.19
C ARG A 516 10.21 -22.80 -16.24
N SER A 517 10.75 -22.38 -15.10
CA SER A 517 12.04 -21.68 -15.04
C SER A 517 13.20 -22.54 -15.57
N MET A 518 13.18 -23.86 -15.33
CA MET A 518 14.16 -24.80 -15.91
C MET A 518 14.14 -24.77 -17.44
N VAL A 519 12.94 -24.76 -18.03
CA VAL A 519 12.76 -24.75 -19.49
C VAL A 519 13.04 -23.38 -20.10
N THR A 520 12.50 -22.30 -19.51
CA THR A 520 12.46 -20.97 -20.15
C THR A 520 13.63 -20.05 -19.79
N ARG A 521 14.23 -20.22 -18.60
CA ARG A 521 15.24 -19.29 -18.06
C ARG A 521 16.61 -19.94 -17.89
N TYR A 522 16.65 -21.18 -17.40
CA TYR A 522 17.91 -21.86 -17.09
C TYR A 522 18.46 -22.68 -18.26
N GLY A 523 17.68 -22.88 -19.32
CA GLY A 523 18.12 -23.64 -20.50
C GLY A 523 18.40 -25.11 -20.19
N MET A 524 17.59 -25.73 -19.33
CA MET A 524 17.76 -27.12 -18.86
C MET A 524 16.89 -28.13 -19.64
N SER A 525 16.26 -27.70 -20.74
CA SER A 525 15.48 -28.56 -21.64
C SER A 525 16.33 -28.97 -22.85
N GLU A 526 16.23 -30.23 -23.25
CA GLU A 526 16.90 -30.75 -24.44
C GLU A 526 16.27 -30.21 -25.75
N GLU A 527 15.00 -29.81 -25.73
CA GLU A 527 14.32 -29.26 -26.92
C GLU A 527 14.75 -27.81 -27.22
N PHE A 528 14.92 -27.00 -26.19
CA PHE A 528 15.21 -25.57 -26.31
C PHE A 528 16.68 -25.21 -26.05
N ASP A 529 17.46 -26.15 -25.49
CA ASP A 529 18.87 -25.97 -25.14
C ASP A 529 19.06 -24.68 -24.30
N MET A 530 20.07 -23.86 -24.61
CA MET A 530 20.39 -22.64 -23.86
C MET A 530 19.54 -21.40 -24.24
N MET A 531 18.38 -21.58 -24.89
CA MET A 531 17.55 -20.46 -25.34
C MET A 531 16.77 -19.82 -24.19
N ALA A 532 16.98 -18.51 -23.96
CA ALA A 532 16.18 -17.73 -23.02
C ALA A 532 14.84 -17.32 -23.64
N LEU A 533 13.74 -17.92 -23.16
CA LEU A 533 12.38 -17.73 -23.70
C LEU A 533 11.52 -16.77 -22.84
N GLU A 534 12.00 -16.44 -21.64
CA GLU A 534 11.28 -15.63 -20.66
C GLU A 534 12.23 -14.60 -20.02
N SER A 535 11.75 -13.37 -19.86
CA SER A 535 12.49 -12.31 -19.17
C SER A 535 11.72 -11.81 -17.95
N VAL A 536 12.41 -11.69 -16.82
CA VAL A 536 11.83 -11.24 -15.54
C VAL A 536 12.04 -9.74 -15.38
N SER A 537 10.94 -9.00 -15.25
CA SER A 537 10.97 -7.61 -14.78
C SER A 537 10.85 -7.58 -13.25
N ASN A 538 11.46 -6.61 -12.57
CA ASN A 538 11.39 -6.39 -11.11
C ASN A 538 11.77 -7.61 -10.23
N PRO A 539 13.04 -8.08 -10.24
CA PRO A 539 13.46 -9.28 -9.50
C PRO A 539 13.19 -9.23 -7.99
N TYR A 540 13.22 -8.05 -7.38
CA TYR A 540 13.13 -7.87 -5.94
C TYR A 540 11.71 -7.96 -5.35
N LEU A 541 10.67 -7.95 -6.18
CA LEU A 541 9.26 -7.89 -5.71
C LEU A 541 8.37 -8.95 -6.38
N GLY A 542 8.93 -10.14 -6.62
CA GLY A 542 8.18 -11.28 -7.14
C GLY A 542 8.00 -11.30 -8.67
N GLY A 543 8.40 -10.22 -9.36
CA GLY A 543 8.59 -10.07 -10.81
C GLY A 543 7.50 -10.54 -11.77
N GLU A 544 6.99 -9.65 -12.62
CA GLU A 544 6.18 -10.08 -13.77
C GLU A 544 7.10 -10.60 -14.86
N SER A 545 6.85 -11.83 -15.30
CA SER A 545 7.58 -12.43 -16.38
C SER A 545 6.90 -12.16 -17.73
N SER A 546 7.72 -11.77 -18.70
CA SER A 546 7.27 -11.54 -20.06
C SER A 546 7.81 -12.63 -20.96
N ILE A 547 6.90 -13.29 -21.68
CA ILE A 547 7.22 -14.34 -22.63
C ILE A 547 7.71 -13.68 -23.92
N ALA A 548 8.92 -14.04 -24.35
CA ALA A 548 9.56 -13.48 -25.55
C ALA A 548 9.51 -14.47 -26.73
N CYS A 549 8.42 -15.23 -26.87
CA CYS A 549 8.30 -16.26 -27.91
C CYS A 549 6.94 -16.27 -28.61
N SER A 550 6.89 -16.98 -29.75
CA SER A 550 5.64 -17.20 -30.50
C SER A 550 4.66 -18.08 -29.72
N SER A 551 3.37 -18.06 -30.09
CA SER A 551 2.36 -18.95 -29.50
C SER A 551 2.67 -20.43 -29.69
N VAL A 552 3.26 -20.81 -30.83
CA VAL A 552 3.68 -22.20 -31.11
C VAL A 552 4.81 -22.61 -30.17
N THR A 553 5.79 -21.73 -29.95
CA THR A 553 6.87 -21.97 -29.00
C THR A 553 6.32 -22.07 -27.57
N SER A 554 5.36 -21.22 -27.21
CA SER A 554 4.71 -21.27 -25.90
C SER A 554 4.00 -22.60 -25.65
N SER A 555 3.29 -23.14 -26.64
CA SER A 555 2.65 -24.45 -26.54
C SER A 555 3.67 -25.56 -26.27
N LYS A 556 4.82 -25.53 -26.96
CA LYS A 556 5.89 -26.52 -26.77
C LYS A 556 6.54 -26.40 -25.38
N ILE A 557 6.67 -25.19 -24.86
CA ILE A 557 7.13 -24.97 -23.48
C ILE A 557 6.18 -25.65 -22.50
N ASP A 558 4.86 -25.46 -22.68
CA ASP A 558 3.85 -26.06 -21.79
C ASP A 558 3.89 -27.60 -21.85
N ASP A 559 4.06 -28.18 -23.05
CA ASP A 559 4.20 -29.63 -23.24
C ASP A 559 5.44 -30.19 -22.52
N GLU A 560 6.58 -29.51 -22.62
CA GLU A 560 7.83 -29.92 -21.97
C GLU A 560 7.74 -29.78 -20.43
N VAL A 561 7.12 -28.70 -19.93
CA VAL A 561 6.86 -28.51 -18.50
C VAL A 561 5.95 -29.61 -17.96
N LEU A 562 4.88 -29.95 -18.68
CA LEU A 562 3.96 -31.03 -18.31
C LEU A 562 4.69 -32.37 -18.25
N LYS A 563 5.55 -32.67 -19.24
CA LYS A 563 6.36 -33.90 -19.27
C LYS A 563 7.30 -34.00 -18.07
N LEU A 564 7.97 -32.90 -17.72
CA LEU A 564 8.87 -32.84 -16.57
C LEU A 564 8.12 -33.12 -15.26
N ILE A 565 6.99 -32.46 -15.04
CA ILE A 565 6.17 -32.64 -13.83
C ILE A 565 5.61 -34.06 -13.75
N LYS A 566 5.16 -34.65 -14.86
CA LYS A 566 4.70 -36.04 -14.90
C LYS A 566 5.79 -37.02 -14.49
N ASN A 567 6.98 -36.89 -15.05
CA ASN A 567 8.12 -37.74 -14.70
C ASN A 567 8.50 -37.60 -13.22
N ALA A 568 8.45 -36.38 -12.69
CA ALA A 568 8.73 -36.13 -11.28
C ALA A 568 7.66 -36.75 -10.36
N HIS A 569 6.39 -36.65 -10.73
CA HIS A 569 5.28 -37.27 -10.01
C HIS A 569 5.36 -38.81 -10.02
N GLU A 570 5.65 -39.42 -11.18
CA GLU A 570 5.85 -40.87 -11.29
C GLU A 570 7.03 -41.35 -10.43
N LYS A 571 8.16 -40.62 -10.43
CA LYS A 571 9.30 -40.92 -9.57
C LYS A 571 8.92 -40.86 -8.09
N ALA A 572 8.17 -39.84 -7.66
CA ALA A 572 7.68 -39.73 -6.28
C ALA A 572 6.77 -40.90 -5.90
N ILE A 573 5.83 -41.30 -6.77
CA ILE A 573 4.95 -42.45 -6.55
C ILE A 573 5.77 -43.74 -6.35
N ASN A 574 6.78 -43.98 -7.19
CA ASN A 574 7.61 -45.19 -7.09
C ASN A 574 8.38 -45.23 -5.76
N ILE A 575 9.00 -44.11 -5.36
CA ILE A 575 9.71 -44.00 -4.07
C ILE A 575 8.78 -44.31 -2.90
N LEU A 576 7.55 -43.79 -2.92
CA LEU A 576 6.57 -44.00 -1.86
C LEU A 576 6.06 -45.44 -1.80
N LYS A 577 5.80 -46.07 -2.97
CA LYS A 577 5.39 -47.48 -3.05
C LYS A 577 6.47 -48.43 -2.56
N GLU A 578 7.73 -48.16 -2.88
CA GLU A 578 8.86 -48.97 -2.40
C GLU A 578 9.06 -48.88 -0.88
N ASN A 579 8.53 -47.82 -0.24
CA ASN A 579 8.71 -47.54 1.19
C ASN A 579 7.36 -47.40 1.93
N GLU A 580 6.32 -48.08 1.47
CA GLU A 580 4.95 -47.95 1.98
C GLU A 580 4.85 -48.29 3.48
N ASP A 581 5.54 -49.34 3.94
CA ASP A 581 5.59 -49.71 5.36
C ASP A 581 6.11 -48.57 6.24
N LYS A 582 7.17 -47.89 5.77
CA LYS A 582 7.79 -46.77 6.49
C LYS A 582 6.93 -45.53 6.47
N LEU A 583 6.22 -45.29 5.36
CA LEU A 583 5.23 -44.22 5.25
C LEU A 583 4.12 -44.40 6.30
N HIS A 584 3.61 -45.61 6.49
CA HIS A 584 2.61 -45.92 7.51
C HIS A 584 3.12 -45.74 8.95
N GLU A 585 4.34 -46.22 9.24
CA GLU A 585 4.97 -46.08 10.56
C GLU A 585 5.15 -44.60 10.94
N LEU A 586 5.75 -43.81 10.04
CA LEU A 586 6.01 -42.39 10.23
C LEU A 586 4.73 -41.56 10.34
N ALA A 587 3.73 -41.83 9.49
CA ALA A 587 2.45 -41.12 9.54
C ALA A 587 1.70 -41.43 10.84
N SER A 588 1.79 -42.66 11.36
CA SER A 588 1.17 -43.02 12.65
C SER A 588 1.85 -42.29 13.81
N TYR A 589 3.18 -42.24 13.82
CA TYR A 589 3.93 -41.46 14.81
C TYR A 589 3.59 -39.96 14.76
N LEU A 590 3.45 -39.39 13.56
CA LEU A 590 3.07 -37.99 13.37
C LEU A 590 1.65 -37.69 13.87
N LEU A 591 0.73 -38.64 13.73
CA LEU A 591 -0.64 -38.49 14.21
C LEU A 591 -0.74 -38.48 15.75
N GLU A 592 0.13 -39.23 16.42
CA GLU A 592 0.21 -39.28 17.88
C GLU A 592 0.91 -38.05 18.48
N LYS A 593 2.05 -37.65 17.91
CA LYS A 593 2.90 -36.57 18.45
C LYS A 593 2.60 -35.20 17.87
N GLU A 594 1.89 -35.13 16.76
CA GLU A 594 1.57 -33.92 15.96
C GLU A 594 2.79 -33.18 15.37
N THR A 595 4.00 -33.50 15.83
CA THR A 595 5.26 -32.92 15.38
C THR A 595 6.37 -33.95 15.51
N ILE A 596 7.26 -34.01 14.53
CA ILE A 596 8.44 -34.88 14.48
C ILE A 596 9.66 -34.02 14.12
N THR A 597 10.76 -34.20 14.84
CA THR A 597 12.05 -33.56 14.49
C THR A 597 12.80 -34.34 13.41
N GLY A 598 13.72 -33.69 12.70
CA GLY A 598 14.54 -34.35 11.68
C GLY A 598 15.31 -35.58 12.19
N GLU A 599 15.82 -35.51 13.42
CA GLU A 599 16.55 -36.61 14.06
C GLU A 599 15.64 -37.81 14.34
N GLU A 600 14.48 -37.57 14.95
CA GLU A 600 13.48 -38.62 15.21
C GLU A 600 12.98 -39.26 13.90
N PHE A 601 12.77 -38.44 12.87
CA PHE A 601 12.36 -38.91 11.54
C PHE A 601 13.37 -39.89 10.97
N MET A 602 14.67 -39.56 11.02
CA MET A 602 15.73 -40.43 10.52
C MET A 602 15.93 -41.68 11.37
N GLU A 603 15.76 -41.57 12.69
CA GLU A 603 15.82 -42.73 13.57
C GLU A 603 14.75 -43.76 13.19
N ILE A 604 13.51 -43.31 12.97
CA ILE A 604 12.39 -44.18 12.56
C ILE A 604 12.62 -44.70 11.13
N LEU A 605 13.10 -43.86 10.21
CA LEU A 605 13.36 -44.26 8.83
C LEU A 605 14.42 -45.36 8.73
N ASN A 606 15.51 -45.24 9.50
CA ASN A 606 16.64 -46.17 9.49
C ASN A 606 16.44 -47.38 10.42
N ARG A 607 15.46 -47.36 11.32
CA ARG A 607 15.13 -48.50 12.17
C ARG A 607 14.75 -49.68 11.28
N LYS A 608 15.50 -50.79 11.37
CA LYS A 608 15.13 -52.04 10.70
C LYS A 608 13.81 -52.53 11.31
N ASN A 609 12.81 -52.80 10.46
CA ASN A 609 11.54 -53.38 10.88
C ASN A 609 11.84 -54.67 11.66
N ASN A 610 11.58 -54.66 12.96
CA ASN A 610 11.72 -55.85 13.79
C ASN A 610 10.36 -56.56 13.68
N PRO A 611 10.28 -57.77 13.10
CA PRO A 611 9.00 -58.42 12.78
C PRO A 611 8.22 -58.95 14.00
N ASN A 612 8.45 -58.41 15.21
CA ASN A 612 7.81 -58.84 16.44
C ASN A 612 7.34 -57.63 17.26
N SER A 613 6.19 -57.08 16.89
CA SER A 613 5.33 -56.32 17.80
C SER A 613 3.89 -56.82 17.60
N PRO A 614 3.23 -57.36 18.65
CA PRO A 614 1.92 -57.99 18.51
C PRO A 614 0.82 -56.94 18.31
N GLU A 615 -0.18 -57.35 17.53
CA GLU A 615 -1.40 -56.62 17.12
C GLU A 615 -2.17 -55.94 18.26
#